data_AF-A0A6L9EXL5-F1
#
_entry.id   AF-A0A6L9EXL5-F1
#
_cell.length_a   1.000
_cell.length_b   1.000
_cell.length_c   1.000
_cell.angle_alpha   90.00
_cell.angle_beta   90.00
_cell.angle_gamma   90.00
#
_symmetry.space_group_name_H-M   'P 1'
#
loop_
_entity.id
_entity.type
_entity.pdbx_description
1 polymer ?
#
loop_
_entity_poly.entity_id
_entity_poly.type
_entity_poly.pdbx_seq_one_letter_code
_entity_poly.pdbx_strand_id
1 'polypeptide(L)'
;MNWTKKISGKINYVQLVLDLIIVFIGVTLAFLFTSYQEQEKVKKQTTNLLTLFETKLDDYENLFSGFAVYLEERNQSFENRLNKNVIPNYSGVTFPSPQYPIEVIDLLNDQVYEVLDQEVYIKLSEFSNAIRRMIYTEQKLVDISEKHIQLPEHDDTLSPIYYIEQKKWAKLYLRYSKIRESTSKELVSIIGDLKKELEKYSESY
;
A
#
# COMPACT_ATOMS: atom_id res chain seq x y z
N MET A 1 42.23 -42.51 -48.84
CA MET A 1 41.47 -41.26 -48.58
C MET A 1 40.01 -41.66 -48.42
N ASN A 2 39.56 -41.81 -47.17
CA ASN A 2 38.24 -42.34 -46.79
C ASN A 2 37.34 -41.17 -46.38
N TRP A 3 36.57 -40.64 -47.31
CA TRP A 3 35.46 -39.72 -47.06
C TRP A 3 34.41 -40.03 -48.12
N THR A 4 33.54 -41.01 -47.93
CA THR A 4 32.13 -40.72 -47.63
C THR A 4 31.43 -42.06 -47.33
N LYS A 5 31.49 -42.49 -46.07
CA LYS A 5 30.69 -43.63 -45.61
C LYS A 5 29.37 -43.11 -45.07
N LYS A 6 28.31 -43.34 -45.85
CA LYS A 6 27.02 -43.87 -45.39
C LYS A 6 26.27 -43.09 -44.30
N ILE A 7 25.34 -42.22 -44.72
CA ILE A 7 24.03 -42.05 -44.06
C ILE A 7 22.96 -41.87 -45.15
N SER A 8 22.62 -42.96 -45.83
CA SER A 8 21.36 -43.07 -46.59
C SER A 8 20.46 -43.99 -45.78
N GLY A 9 20.01 -43.48 -44.64
CA GLY A 9 18.85 -44.05 -43.95
C GLY A 9 17.63 -43.40 -44.58
N LYS A 10 16.71 -44.19 -45.13
CA LYS A 10 15.38 -43.69 -45.49
C LYS A 10 14.80 -43.02 -44.24
N ILE A 11 14.67 -41.71 -44.25
CA ILE A 11 14.07 -40.96 -43.15
C ILE A 11 12.64 -41.48 -43.00
N ASN A 12 12.37 -42.13 -41.87
CA ASN A 12 11.05 -42.63 -41.57
C ASN A 12 10.22 -41.43 -41.09
N TYR A 13 9.53 -40.77 -42.01
CA TYR A 13 8.70 -39.59 -41.72
C TYR A 13 7.68 -39.84 -40.60
N VAL A 14 7.19 -41.07 -40.46
CA VAL A 14 6.28 -41.46 -39.37
C VAL A 14 6.98 -41.40 -38.02
N GLN A 15 8.22 -41.89 -37.95
CA GLN A 15 9.03 -41.81 -36.74
C GLN A 15 9.39 -40.36 -36.40
N LEU A 16 9.74 -39.55 -37.40
CA LEU A 16 10.06 -38.13 -37.21
C LEU A 16 8.85 -37.32 -36.71
N VAL A 17 7.65 -37.60 -37.21
CA VAL A 17 6.41 -36.98 -36.71
C VAL A 17 6.07 -37.45 -35.30
N LEU A 18 6.26 -38.74 -34.99
CA LEU A 18 6.09 -39.28 -33.63
C LEU A 18 7.06 -38.62 -32.65
N ASP A 19 8.33 -38.50 -33.01
CA ASP A 19 9.35 -37.84 -32.20
C ASP A 19 8.98 -36.36 -31.95
N LEU A 20 8.47 -35.66 -32.98
CA LEU A 20 8.00 -34.29 -32.85
C LEU A 20 6.79 -34.16 -31.90
N ILE A 21 5.83 -35.09 -31.97
CA ILE A 21 4.67 -35.14 -31.07
C ILE A 21 5.12 -35.38 -29.63
N ILE A 22 6.06 -36.30 -29.41
CA ILE A 22 6.60 -36.60 -28.08
C ILE A 22 7.30 -35.38 -27.50
N VAL A 23 8.13 -34.68 -28.29
CA VAL A 23 8.78 -33.43 -27.86
C VAL A 23 7.74 -32.37 -27.52
N PHE A 24 6.70 -32.22 -28.34
CA PHE A 24 5.64 -31.24 -28.09
C PHE A 24 4.88 -31.53 -26.80
N ILE A 25 4.51 -32.79 -26.55
CA ILE A 25 3.88 -33.23 -25.29
C ILE A 25 4.81 -32.97 -24.11
N GLY A 26 6.09 -33.32 -24.23
CA GLY A 26 7.09 -33.12 -23.17
C GLY A 26 7.25 -31.65 -22.78
N VAL A 27 7.35 -30.76 -23.77
CA VAL A 27 7.43 -29.31 -23.55
C VAL A 27 6.15 -28.77 -22.91
N THR A 28 4.97 -29.19 -23.42
CA THR A 28 3.68 -28.77 -22.88
C THR A 28 3.51 -29.21 -21.42
N LEU A 29 3.86 -30.45 -21.09
CA LEU A 29 3.84 -30.96 -19.72
C LEU A 29 4.83 -30.22 -18.82
N ALA A 30 6.05 -29.93 -19.30
CA ALA A 30 7.03 -29.18 -18.53
C ALA A 30 6.54 -27.77 -18.21
N PHE A 31 5.92 -27.08 -19.18
CA PHE A 31 5.27 -25.79 -18.94
C PHE A 31 4.12 -25.91 -17.93
N LEU A 32 3.24 -26.90 -18.06
CA LEU A 32 2.14 -27.13 -17.12
C LEU A 32 2.64 -27.38 -15.68
N PHE A 33 3.66 -28.23 -15.52
CA PHE A 33 4.27 -28.49 -14.20
C PHE A 33 4.94 -27.25 -13.62
N THR A 34 5.61 -26.44 -14.45
CA THR A 34 6.25 -25.20 -14.00
C THR A 34 5.20 -24.19 -13.55
N SER A 35 4.13 -23.99 -14.33
CA SER A 35 3.00 -23.13 -13.95
C SER A 35 2.31 -23.59 -12.67
N TYR A 36 2.13 -24.90 -12.48
CA TYR A 36 1.53 -25.44 -11.27
C TYR A 36 2.40 -25.17 -10.01
N GLN A 37 3.71 -25.40 -10.12
CA GLN A 37 4.64 -25.11 -9.01
C GLN A 37 4.70 -23.62 -8.67
N GLU A 38 4.62 -22.76 -9.68
CA GLU A 38 4.60 -21.31 -9.49
C GLU A 38 3.32 -20.86 -8.77
N GLN A 39 2.16 -21.38 -9.17
CA GLN A 39 0.89 -21.11 -8.48
C GLN A 39 0.89 -21.57 -7.03
N GLU A 40 1.42 -22.76 -6.74
CA GLU A 40 1.52 -23.28 -5.36
C GLU A 40 2.44 -22.41 -4.49
N LYS A 41 3.54 -21.93 -5.06
CA LYS A 41 4.46 -21.00 -4.40
C LYS A 41 3.79 -19.65 -4.11
N VAL A 42 3.08 -19.08 -5.08
CA VAL A 42 2.33 -17.82 -4.91
C VAL A 42 1.27 -18.01 -3.82
N LYS A 43 0.49 -19.10 -3.87
CA LYS A 43 -0.51 -19.41 -2.84
C LYS A 43 0.10 -19.44 -1.44
N LYS A 44 1.21 -20.15 -1.26
CA LYS A 44 1.90 -20.23 0.03
C LYS A 44 2.43 -18.87 0.51
N GLN A 45 2.99 -18.07 -0.39
CA GLN A 45 3.48 -16.73 -0.07
C GLN A 45 2.33 -15.80 0.35
N THR A 46 1.23 -15.81 -0.40
CA THR A 46 0.02 -15.05 -0.09
C THR A 46 -0.56 -15.44 1.26
N THR A 47 -0.73 -16.74 1.54
CA THR A 47 -1.26 -17.22 2.83
C THR A 47 -0.36 -16.79 3.99
N ASN A 48 0.97 -16.93 3.86
CA ASN A 48 1.91 -16.51 4.91
C ASN A 48 1.81 -15.00 5.17
N LEU A 49 1.75 -14.20 4.11
CA LEU A 49 1.66 -12.74 4.23
C LEU A 49 0.31 -12.30 4.81
N LEU A 50 -0.80 -12.95 4.43
CA LEU A 50 -2.10 -12.71 5.05
C LEU A 50 -2.10 -13.05 6.53
N THR A 51 -1.51 -14.19 6.91
CA THR A 51 -1.42 -14.60 8.32
C THR A 51 -0.59 -13.58 9.12
N LEU A 52 0.54 -13.13 8.58
CA LEU A 52 1.35 -12.08 9.19
C LEU A 52 0.60 -10.75 9.28
N PHE A 53 -0.18 -10.41 8.25
CA PHE A 53 -0.98 -9.19 8.25
C PHE A 53 -2.09 -9.25 9.30
N GLU A 54 -2.81 -10.37 9.38
CA GLU A 54 -3.87 -10.64 10.35
C GLU A 54 -3.39 -10.45 11.78
N THR A 55 -2.21 -10.99 12.13
CA THR A 55 -1.62 -10.81 13.46
C THR A 55 -1.29 -9.35 13.81
N LYS A 56 -1.19 -8.46 12.83
CA LYS A 56 -0.89 -7.04 13.00
C LYS A 56 -2.12 -6.14 12.89
N LEU A 57 -3.30 -6.67 12.55
CA LEU A 57 -4.49 -5.84 12.35
C LEU A 57 -4.93 -5.14 13.63
N ASP A 58 -4.83 -5.81 14.79
CA ASP A 58 -5.08 -5.18 16.10
C ASP A 58 -4.13 -4.01 16.36
N ASP A 59 -2.84 -4.18 16.07
CA ASP A 59 -1.83 -3.13 16.23
C ASP A 59 -2.13 -1.92 15.34
N TYR A 60 -2.51 -2.16 14.08
CA TYR A 60 -2.87 -1.09 13.16
C TYR A 60 -4.18 -0.41 13.54
N GLU A 61 -5.18 -1.15 14.01
CA GLU A 61 -6.42 -0.56 14.50
C GLU A 61 -6.17 0.36 15.68
N ASN A 62 -5.36 -0.09 16.66
CA ASN A 62 -4.94 0.70 17.81
C ASN A 62 -4.14 1.95 17.39
N LEU A 63 -3.24 1.80 16.41
CA LEU A 63 -2.45 2.91 15.87
C LEU A 63 -3.34 3.98 15.23
N PHE A 64 -4.21 3.58 14.30
CA PHE A 64 -5.05 4.52 13.55
C PHE A 64 -6.16 5.12 14.41
N SER A 65 -6.72 4.36 15.35
CA SER A 65 -7.67 4.91 16.33
C SER A 65 -6.99 5.96 17.23
N GLY A 66 -5.78 5.68 17.72
CA GLY A 66 -4.97 6.65 18.46
C GLY A 66 -4.69 7.91 17.66
N PHE A 67 -4.35 7.78 16.37
CA PHE A 67 -4.18 8.93 15.48
C PHE A 67 -5.46 9.73 15.30
N ALA A 68 -6.61 9.06 15.09
CA ALA A 68 -7.89 9.73 14.91
C ALA A 68 -8.26 10.59 16.12
N VAL A 69 -8.15 10.03 17.33
CA VAL A 69 -8.46 10.74 18.59
C VAL A 69 -7.53 11.94 18.79
N TYR A 70 -6.22 11.72 18.67
CA TYR A 70 -5.23 12.79 18.83
C TYR A 70 -5.43 13.92 17.81
N LEU A 71 -5.67 13.57 16.55
CA LEU A 71 -5.86 14.55 15.48
C LEU A 71 -7.15 15.34 15.65
N GLU A 72 -8.24 14.72 16.12
CA GLU A 72 -9.51 15.41 16.35
C GLU A 72 -9.35 16.56 17.36
N GLU A 73 -8.78 16.27 18.54
CA GLU A 73 -8.52 17.27 19.57
C GLU A 73 -7.55 18.36 19.08
N ARG A 74 -6.46 17.95 18.43
CA ARG A 74 -5.46 18.87 17.88
C ARG A 74 -6.06 19.78 16.81
N ASN A 75 -6.82 19.23 15.87
CA ASN A 75 -7.43 19.94 14.76
C ASN A 75 -8.44 20.97 15.28
N GLN A 76 -9.26 20.59 16.26
CA GLN A 76 -10.20 21.50 16.90
C GLN A 76 -9.46 22.66 17.59
N SER A 77 -8.40 22.38 18.35
CA SER A 77 -7.59 23.44 18.97
C SER A 77 -6.91 24.34 17.93
N PHE A 78 -6.42 23.77 16.83
CA PHE A 78 -5.75 24.51 15.76
C PHE A 78 -6.72 25.44 15.03
N GLU A 79 -7.91 24.95 14.69
CA GLU A 79 -8.98 25.71 14.07
C GLU A 79 -9.47 26.85 14.95
N ASN A 80 -9.66 26.59 16.25
CA ASN A 80 -10.04 27.61 17.23
C ASN A 80 -9.04 28.77 17.30
N ARG A 81 -7.74 28.48 17.22
CA ARG A 81 -6.69 29.52 17.18
C ARG A 81 -6.75 30.32 15.88
N LEU A 82 -6.89 29.66 14.73
CA LEU A 82 -7.01 30.34 13.43
C LEU A 82 -8.23 31.27 13.37
N ASN A 83 -9.37 30.85 13.94
CA ASN A 83 -10.59 31.66 14.02
C ASN A 83 -10.40 32.92 14.89
N LYS A 84 -9.52 32.86 15.89
CA LYS A 84 -9.11 34.02 16.70
C LYS A 84 -8.01 34.85 16.07
N ASN A 85 -7.67 34.62 14.79
CA ASN A 85 -6.53 35.25 14.11
C ASN A 85 -5.19 35.00 14.84
N VAL A 86 -5.02 33.82 15.42
CA VAL A 86 -3.74 33.37 15.98
C VAL A 86 -3.22 32.26 15.08
N ILE A 87 -2.06 32.46 14.47
CA ILE A 87 -1.39 31.45 13.64
C ILE A 87 -0.71 30.44 14.58
N PRO A 88 -1.15 29.17 14.60
CA PRO A 88 -0.51 28.16 15.43
C PRO A 88 0.89 27.82 14.92
N ASN A 89 1.75 27.29 15.79
CA ASN A 89 3.00 26.69 15.35
C ASN A 89 2.69 25.36 14.65
N TYR A 90 3.16 25.21 13.41
CA TYR A 90 3.07 23.99 12.61
C TYR A 90 4.42 23.55 12.04
N SER A 91 5.53 24.05 12.61
CA SER A 91 6.90 23.64 12.24
C SER A 91 7.32 22.32 12.88
N GLY A 92 8.42 21.76 12.38
CA GLY A 92 9.10 20.60 12.99
C GLY A 92 8.32 19.29 12.90
N VAL A 93 7.36 19.21 11.98
CA VAL A 93 6.55 18.00 11.78
C VAL A 93 7.36 16.97 11.02
N THR A 94 7.42 15.76 11.55
CA THR A 94 8.14 14.63 10.97
C THR A 94 7.33 13.36 11.18
N PHE A 95 7.37 12.47 10.19
CA PHE A 95 6.77 11.14 10.23
C PHE A 95 7.87 10.12 9.91
N PRO A 96 8.42 9.38 10.89
CA PRO A 96 9.49 8.42 10.64
C PRO A 96 9.02 7.25 9.75
N SER A 97 9.90 6.68 8.95
CA SER A 97 9.59 5.53 8.08
C SER A 97 10.37 4.28 8.53
N PRO A 98 9.80 3.05 8.45
CA PRO A 98 8.44 2.70 8.02
C PRO A 98 7.45 2.55 9.19
N GLN A 99 6.27 3.18 9.07
CA GLN A 99 5.15 3.07 10.04
C GLN A 99 4.01 2.15 9.55
N TYR A 100 3.97 1.83 8.25
CA TYR A 100 2.84 1.17 7.60
C TYR A 100 3.27 -0.13 6.92
N PRO A 101 2.34 -1.10 6.76
CA PRO A 101 2.62 -2.37 6.10
C PRO A 101 2.71 -2.19 4.57
N ILE A 102 3.82 -1.62 4.09
CA ILE A 102 4.05 -1.42 2.64
C ILE A 102 4.08 -2.77 1.91
N GLU A 103 4.53 -3.83 2.58
CA GLU A 103 4.53 -5.20 2.08
C GLU A 103 3.12 -5.69 1.67
N VAL A 104 2.07 -5.20 2.34
CA VAL A 104 0.67 -5.53 2.02
C VAL A 104 0.15 -4.74 0.82
N ILE A 105 0.75 -3.57 0.55
CA ILE A 105 0.50 -2.83 -0.69
C ILE A 105 1.07 -3.58 -1.88
N ASP A 106 2.23 -4.21 -1.71
CA ASP A 106 2.94 -4.96 -2.75
C ASP A 106 2.28 -6.32 -3.06
N LEU A 107 1.45 -6.83 -2.15
CA LEU A 107 0.63 -8.03 -2.33
C LEU A 107 -0.45 -7.91 -3.41
N LEU A 108 -0.91 -6.70 -3.74
CA LEU A 108 -2.02 -6.48 -4.68
C LEU A 108 -1.59 -6.52 -6.15
N ASN A 109 -0.75 -7.49 -6.52
CA ASN A 109 -0.39 -7.73 -7.92
C ASN A 109 -1.39 -8.70 -8.57
N ASP A 110 -1.39 -8.74 -9.92
CA ASP A 110 -2.36 -9.51 -10.71
C ASP A 110 -2.39 -11.02 -10.37
N GLN A 111 -1.30 -11.58 -9.83
CA GLN A 111 -1.19 -13.01 -9.50
C GLN A 111 -1.92 -13.38 -8.20
N VAL A 112 -2.18 -12.40 -7.32
CA VAL A 112 -2.82 -12.63 -6.02
C VAL A 112 -4.35 -12.62 -6.11
N TYR A 113 -4.90 -11.94 -7.12
CA TYR A 113 -6.35 -11.97 -7.40
C TYR A 113 -6.87 -13.39 -7.65
N GLU A 114 -6.09 -14.27 -8.28
CA GLU A 114 -6.49 -15.66 -8.55
C GLU A 114 -6.50 -16.54 -7.29
N VAL A 115 -5.90 -16.08 -6.19
CA VAL A 115 -5.69 -16.86 -4.96
C VAL A 115 -6.62 -16.39 -3.82
N LEU A 116 -6.93 -15.10 -3.79
CA LEU A 116 -7.75 -14.49 -2.74
C LEU A 116 -9.23 -14.58 -3.06
N ASP A 117 -10.03 -14.67 -2.00
CA ASP A 117 -11.45 -14.38 -2.13
C ASP A 117 -11.65 -12.93 -2.60
N GLN A 118 -12.64 -12.71 -3.46
CA GLN A 118 -12.89 -11.41 -4.08
C GLN A 118 -13.13 -10.32 -3.03
N GLU A 119 -13.86 -10.62 -1.94
CA GLU A 119 -14.16 -9.65 -0.89
C GLU A 119 -12.90 -9.29 -0.10
N VAL A 120 -12.05 -10.28 0.21
CA VAL A 120 -10.75 -10.06 0.85
C VAL A 120 -9.85 -9.18 -0.02
N TYR A 121 -9.80 -9.45 -1.32
CA TYR A 121 -9.02 -8.65 -2.27
C TYR A 121 -9.51 -7.20 -2.35
N ILE A 122 -10.83 -6.98 -2.41
CA ILE A 122 -11.43 -5.63 -2.41
C ILE A 122 -11.03 -4.89 -1.14
N LYS A 123 -11.17 -5.52 0.03
CA LYS A 123 -10.85 -4.88 1.32
C LYS A 123 -9.36 -4.58 1.48
N LEU A 124 -8.48 -5.47 1.04
CA LEU A 124 -7.04 -5.20 0.99
C LEU A 124 -6.71 -4.05 0.05
N SER A 125 -7.41 -3.95 -1.08
CA SER A 125 -7.26 -2.84 -2.04
C SER A 125 -7.70 -1.52 -1.44
N GLU A 126 -8.85 -1.48 -0.74
CA GLU A 126 -9.31 -0.32 0.01
C GLU A 126 -8.27 0.12 1.05
N PHE A 127 -7.77 -0.84 1.85
CA PHE A 127 -6.76 -0.60 2.87
C PHE A 127 -5.47 -0.01 2.26
N SER A 128 -4.93 -0.66 1.23
CA SER A 128 -3.72 -0.22 0.52
C SER A 128 -3.86 1.19 -0.04
N ASN A 129 -5.00 1.49 -0.68
CA ASN A 129 -5.26 2.83 -1.21
C ASN A 129 -5.36 3.88 -0.10
N ALA A 130 -5.97 3.55 1.04
CA ALA A 130 -6.03 4.43 2.20
C ALA A 130 -4.64 4.70 2.78
N ILE A 131 -3.77 3.69 2.89
CA ILE A 131 -2.37 3.87 3.31
C ILE A 131 -1.61 4.78 2.33
N ARG A 132 -1.76 4.60 1.01
CA ARG A 132 -1.13 5.49 0.02
C ARG A 132 -1.58 6.94 0.17
N ARG A 133 -2.88 7.17 0.44
CA ARG A 133 -3.41 8.52 0.75
C ARG A 133 -2.85 9.07 2.05
N MET A 134 -2.68 8.23 3.08
CA MET A 134 -2.06 8.62 4.35
C MET A 134 -0.63 9.10 4.13
N ILE A 135 0.20 8.31 3.43
CA ILE A 135 1.60 8.64 3.12
C ILE A 135 1.69 9.96 2.34
N TYR A 136 0.85 10.14 1.31
CA TYR A 136 0.81 11.39 0.55
C TYR A 136 0.44 12.59 1.43
N THR A 137 -0.55 12.41 2.31
CA THR A 137 -1.01 13.46 3.23
C THR A 137 0.08 13.85 4.23
N GLU A 138 0.81 12.89 4.77
CA GLU A 138 1.93 13.11 5.68
C GLU A 138 3.09 13.84 5.00
N GLN A 139 3.43 13.46 3.76
CA GLN A 139 4.40 14.21 2.96
C GLN A 139 3.97 15.68 2.80
N LYS A 140 2.70 15.94 2.52
CA LYS A 140 2.20 17.32 2.39
C LYS A 140 2.24 18.08 3.71
N LEU A 141 1.99 17.41 4.84
CA LEU A 141 2.13 18.03 6.16
C LEU A 141 3.58 18.43 6.45
N VAL A 142 4.55 17.59 6.08
CA VAL A 142 5.98 17.91 6.17
C VAL A 142 6.32 19.09 5.26
N ASP A 143 5.99 19.01 3.97
CA ASP A 143 6.25 20.08 2.97
C ASP A 143 5.72 21.44 3.45
N ILE A 144 4.54 21.47 4.07
CA ILE A 144 3.91 22.70 4.58
C ILE A 144 4.57 23.15 5.88
N SER A 145 4.98 22.21 6.76
CA SER A 145 5.67 22.54 8.01
C SER A 145 7.00 23.26 7.78
N GLU A 146 7.70 22.93 6.70
CA GLU A 146 8.93 23.60 6.28
C GLU A 146 8.70 25.04 5.79
N LYS A 147 7.46 25.41 5.44
CA LYS A 147 7.08 26.79 5.09
C LYS A 147 6.72 27.64 6.32
N HIS A 148 6.73 27.05 7.52
CA HIS A 148 6.46 27.80 8.74
C HIS A 148 7.60 28.77 9.02
N ILE A 149 7.22 30.01 9.31
CA ILE A 149 8.13 31.03 9.82
C ILE A 149 7.55 31.47 11.16
N GLN A 150 8.38 31.45 12.20
CA GLN A 150 7.97 31.96 13.50
C GLN A 150 7.79 33.47 13.40
N LEU A 151 6.57 33.94 13.67
CA LEU A 151 6.23 35.35 13.68
C LEU A 151 6.65 35.96 15.03
N PRO A 152 7.34 37.12 15.06
CA PRO A 152 7.67 37.80 16.30
C PRO A 152 6.40 38.26 17.04
N GLU A 153 6.45 38.24 18.37
CA GLU A 153 5.30 38.57 19.23
C GLU A 153 4.97 40.07 19.22
N HIS A 154 5.97 40.94 18.96
CA HIS A 154 5.85 42.40 18.94
C HIS A 154 6.84 43.03 17.97
N ASP A 155 6.55 42.98 16.68
CA ASP A 155 7.38 43.66 15.67
C ASP A 155 6.51 44.36 14.63
N ASP A 156 6.39 45.70 14.77
CA ASP A 156 5.71 46.57 13.81
C ASP A 156 6.42 46.61 12.44
N THR A 157 7.59 45.97 12.30
CA THR A 157 8.35 45.92 11.04
C THR A 157 7.98 44.74 10.14
N LEU A 158 7.19 43.77 10.62
CA LEU A 158 6.80 42.63 9.79
C LEU A 158 5.78 43.05 8.72
N SER A 159 6.15 42.89 7.44
CA SER A 159 5.22 43.16 6.34
C SER A 159 3.93 42.35 6.51
N PRO A 160 2.73 42.97 6.40
CA PRO A 160 1.44 42.28 6.46
C PRO A 160 1.33 41.08 5.52
N ILE A 161 2.13 41.06 4.45
CA ILE A 161 2.21 39.98 3.48
C ILE A 161 2.63 38.66 4.14
N TYR A 162 3.60 38.69 5.08
CA TYR A 162 4.06 37.47 5.77
C TYR A 162 2.95 36.87 6.63
N TYR A 163 2.18 37.70 7.32
CA TYR A 163 1.06 37.24 8.13
C TYR A 163 -0.04 36.58 7.26
N ILE A 164 -0.38 37.20 6.12
CA ILE A 164 -1.33 36.65 5.16
C ILE A 164 -0.85 35.29 4.64
N GLU A 165 0.43 35.20 4.29
CA GLU A 165 1.03 33.97 3.78
C GLU A 165 1.06 32.86 4.83
N GLN A 166 1.51 33.14 6.05
CA GLN A 166 1.52 32.17 7.15
C GLN A 166 0.11 31.70 7.51
N LYS A 167 -0.89 32.60 7.46
CA LYS A 167 -2.30 32.21 7.64
C LYS A 167 -2.79 31.28 6.53
N LYS A 168 -2.36 31.50 5.28
CA LYS A 168 -2.68 30.61 4.15
C LYS A 168 -2.06 29.23 4.35
N TRP A 169 -0.79 29.16 4.71
CA TRP A 169 -0.10 27.89 4.98
C TRP A 169 -0.69 27.15 6.17
N ALA A 170 -1.01 27.84 7.27
CA ALA A 170 -1.66 27.25 8.43
C ALA A 170 -3.04 26.64 8.09
N LYS A 171 -3.84 27.32 7.26
CA LYS A 171 -5.11 26.77 6.76
C LYS A 171 -4.90 25.52 5.90
N LEU A 172 -3.86 25.52 5.07
CA LEU A 172 -3.53 24.38 4.23
C LEU A 172 -3.04 23.20 5.07
N TYR A 173 -2.23 23.46 6.09
CA TYR A 173 -1.79 22.47 7.09
C TYR A 173 -3.00 21.84 7.79
N LEU A 174 -3.92 22.67 8.31
CA LEU A 174 -5.15 22.18 8.96
C LEU A 174 -5.98 21.31 8.00
N ARG A 175 -6.10 21.69 6.73
CA ARG A 175 -6.81 20.89 5.72
C ARG A 175 -6.21 19.48 5.59
N TYR A 176 -4.90 19.37 5.40
CA TYR A 176 -4.26 18.05 5.31
C TYR A 176 -4.30 17.29 6.64
N SER A 177 -4.26 17.98 7.78
CA SER A 177 -4.39 17.36 9.10
C SER A 177 -5.79 16.75 9.30
N LYS A 178 -6.85 17.42 8.80
CA LYS A 178 -8.22 16.88 8.77
C LYS A 178 -8.37 15.70 7.80
N ILE A 179 -7.68 15.73 6.66
CA ILE A 179 -7.63 14.57 5.74
C ILE A 179 -6.98 13.38 6.45
N ARG A 180 -5.85 13.58 7.13
CA ARG A 180 -5.15 12.54 7.91
C ARG A 180 -6.07 11.92 8.97
N GLU A 181 -6.84 12.75 9.66
CA GLU A 181 -7.82 12.30 10.66
C GLU A 181 -8.90 11.42 10.02
N SER A 182 -9.50 11.90 8.94
CA SER A 182 -10.54 11.16 8.21
C SER A 182 -10.01 9.84 7.65
N THR A 183 -8.80 9.82 7.09
CA THR A 183 -8.17 8.59 6.59
C THR A 183 -7.84 7.63 7.73
N SER A 184 -7.50 8.13 8.92
CA SER A 184 -7.28 7.27 10.10
C SER A 184 -8.58 6.59 10.54
N LYS A 185 -9.69 7.34 10.60
CA LYS A 185 -11.03 6.81 10.90
C LYS A 185 -11.49 5.79 9.85
N GLU A 186 -11.23 6.07 8.57
CA GLU A 186 -11.50 5.16 7.46
C GLU A 186 -10.70 3.85 7.59
N LEU A 187 -9.40 3.93 7.89
CA LEU A 187 -8.54 2.76 8.07
C LEU A 187 -9.00 1.86 9.21
N VAL A 188 -9.46 2.43 10.33
CA VAL A 188 -10.07 1.66 11.43
C VAL A 188 -11.29 0.88 10.95
N SER A 189 -12.18 1.52 10.18
CA SER A 189 -13.36 0.85 9.62
C SER A 189 -12.97 -0.27 8.65
N ILE A 190 -12.01 -0.02 7.76
CA ILE A 190 -11.54 -1.02 6.79
C ILE A 190 -10.91 -2.21 7.53
N ILE A 191 -10.11 -1.97 8.57
CA ILE A 191 -9.51 -3.05 9.37
C ILE A 191 -10.60 -3.91 10.03
N GLY A 192 -11.62 -3.28 10.61
CA GLY A 192 -12.75 -3.99 11.21
C GLY A 192 -13.53 -4.87 10.22
N ASP A 193 -13.70 -4.40 8.98
CA ASP A 193 -14.30 -5.21 7.92
C ASP A 193 -13.36 -6.34 7.48
N LEU A 194 -12.07 -6.03 7.31
CA LEU A 194 -11.08 -6.97 6.83
C LEU A 194 -10.84 -8.12 7.81
N LYS A 195 -10.90 -7.89 9.13
CA LYS A 195 -10.90 -8.95 10.14
C LYS A 195 -12.04 -9.95 9.91
N LYS A 196 -13.26 -9.46 9.69
CA LYS A 196 -14.44 -10.31 9.45
C LYS A 196 -14.30 -11.14 8.18
N GLU A 197 -13.79 -10.54 7.11
CA GLU A 197 -13.59 -11.27 5.85
C GLU A 197 -12.46 -12.30 5.95
N LEU A 198 -11.39 -12.00 6.69
CA LEU A 198 -10.32 -12.97 6.95
C LEU A 198 -10.77 -14.13 7.85
N GLU A 199 -11.58 -13.87 8.87
CA GLU A 199 -12.18 -14.94 9.70
C GLU A 199 -12.99 -15.92 8.84
N LYS A 200 -13.88 -15.43 7.97
CA LYS A 200 -14.64 -16.27 7.04
C LYS A 200 -13.73 -17.03 6.07
N TYR A 201 -12.68 -16.38 5.58
CA TYR A 201 -11.72 -17.01 4.67
C TYR A 201 -10.98 -18.15 5.36
N SER A 202 -10.63 -17.99 6.65
CA SER A 202 -9.96 -19.02 7.45
C SER A 202 -10.83 -20.24 7.72
N GLU A 203 -12.16 -20.07 7.86
CA GLU A 203 -13.12 -21.17 8.07
C GLU A 203 -13.40 -21.99 6.79
N SER A 204 -13.04 -21.46 5.62
CA SER A 204 -13.27 -22.09 4.32
C SER A 204 -12.17 -23.08 3.89
N TYR A 205 -11.13 -23.25 4.73
CA TYR A 205 -9.97 -24.12 4.51
C TYR A 205 -9.73 -25.07 5.69
#